data_AF-A0A1C5JNH2-F1
#
_entry.id   AF-A0A1C5JNH2-F1
#
_cell.length_a   1.000
_cell.length_b   1.000
_cell.length_c   1.000
_cell.angle_alpha   90.00
_cell.angle_beta   90.00
_cell.angle_gamma   90.00
#
_symmetry.space_group_name_H-M   'P 1'
#
loop_
_entity.id
_entity.type
_entity.pdbx_description
1 polymer ?
#
loop_
_entity_poly.entity_id
_entity_poly.type
_entity_poly.pdbx_seq_one_letter_code
_entity_poly.pdbx_strand_id
1 'polypeptide(L)'
;MRARRNQEFDPARRSFRVSWLPEGLIDRTWSGGRDAHSLVAVAPPRRSPGPVRGTAVGEPMVGRPVVTVRLGTGAEEVSIRWRARRPARVHGLPAVLRSSADGRHSALCWEHVPGVGVRVMATGLPAADVALLRVAEGLVWTDEPVRVPLRPVPPPLDAPLHRTLIERRDGRWHRVLFSHRVPGSALPYEDLTVGVVRDDGPPGADTTTVAGRVARAASGLGAFRVGGAGWGVAAEVVAVTFRGLAALGGPDGALALAAAVRLVDDHEDESGWSSVRGVQPFPPRTHP
;
A
#
# COMPACT_ATOMS: atom_id res chain seq x y z
N MET A 1 -33.52 -15.50 -5.58
CA MET A 1 -32.94 -14.65 -6.63
C MET A 1 -31.72 -13.84 -6.11
N ARG A 2 -30.68 -14.51 -5.56
CA ARG A 2 -29.48 -13.85 -4.94
C ARG A 2 -28.11 -14.34 -5.44
N ALA A 3 -28.07 -15.30 -6.38
CA ALA A 3 -26.84 -15.97 -6.80
C ALA A 3 -26.04 -15.26 -7.92
N ARG A 4 -26.57 -14.20 -8.55
CA ARG A 4 -25.94 -13.58 -9.73
C ARG A 4 -24.87 -12.51 -9.45
N ARG A 5 -24.71 -12.00 -8.23
CA ARG A 5 -23.71 -10.92 -7.95
C ARG A 5 -22.28 -11.40 -7.70
N ASN A 6 -22.08 -12.68 -7.39
CA ASN A 6 -20.76 -13.22 -7.03
C ASN A 6 -20.01 -13.86 -8.23
N GLN A 7 -20.65 -14.03 -9.40
CA GLN A 7 -19.98 -14.60 -10.58
C GLN A 7 -19.13 -13.56 -11.37
N GLU A 8 -19.16 -12.30 -10.97
CA GLU A 8 -18.51 -11.20 -11.71
C GLU A 8 -17.49 -10.42 -10.84
N PHE A 9 -16.98 -11.05 -9.77
CA PHE A 9 -15.96 -10.43 -8.94
C PHE A 9 -14.58 -10.54 -9.59
N ASP A 10 -14.11 -9.44 -10.18
CA ASP A 10 -12.75 -9.31 -10.71
C ASP A 10 -11.86 -8.52 -9.72
N PRO A 11 -10.91 -9.15 -9.03
CA PRO A 11 -10.00 -8.46 -8.10
C PRO A 11 -9.11 -7.44 -8.81
N ALA A 12 -8.93 -7.51 -10.13
CA ALA A 12 -8.22 -6.48 -10.88
C ALA A 12 -9.05 -5.19 -11.06
N ARG A 13 -10.37 -5.27 -10.92
CA ARG A 13 -11.30 -4.13 -11.08
C ARG A 13 -11.88 -3.65 -9.76
N ARG A 14 -12.10 -4.56 -8.81
CA ARG A 14 -12.73 -4.26 -7.51
C ARG A 14 -11.71 -4.15 -6.40
N SER A 15 -11.77 -3.04 -5.69
CA SER A 15 -11.06 -2.84 -4.43
C SER A 15 -12.01 -3.09 -3.24
N PHE A 16 -11.52 -2.85 -2.03
CA PHE A 16 -12.35 -2.91 -0.84
C PHE A 16 -12.12 -1.71 0.07
N ARG A 17 -13.17 -1.39 0.82
CA ARG A 17 -13.12 -0.52 1.99
C ARG A 17 -13.43 -1.33 3.23
N VAL A 18 -12.95 -0.85 4.37
CA VAL A 18 -13.26 -1.43 5.67
C VAL A 18 -14.02 -0.38 6.47
N SER A 19 -15.28 -0.65 6.77
CA SER A 19 -16.15 0.28 7.51
C SER A 19 -15.83 0.34 9.00
N TRP A 20 -15.12 -0.67 9.53
CA TRP A 20 -14.76 -0.75 10.92
C TRP A 20 -13.38 -1.39 11.14
N LEU A 21 -12.58 -0.76 12.01
CA LEU A 21 -11.33 -1.32 12.52
C LEU A 21 -11.32 -1.22 14.05
N PRO A 22 -10.58 -2.09 14.74
CA PRO A 22 -10.33 -1.93 16.17
C PRO A 22 -9.80 -0.54 16.52
N GLU A 23 -10.22 -0.04 17.69
CA GLU A 23 -9.78 1.26 18.19
C GLU A 23 -8.25 1.32 18.33
N GLY A 24 -7.68 2.49 18.10
CA GLY A 24 -6.24 2.73 18.17
C GLY A 24 -5.46 2.36 16.89
N LEU A 25 -6.05 1.63 15.93
CA LEU A 25 -5.40 1.32 14.65
C LEU A 25 -5.55 2.48 13.64
N ILE A 26 -4.86 3.58 13.92
CA ILE A 26 -4.96 4.84 13.16
C ILE A 26 -3.98 4.94 12.00
N ASP A 27 -2.84 4.24 12.07
CA ASP A 27 -1.89 4.15 10.96
C ASP A 27 -2.37 3.07 9.99
N ARG A 28 -2.46 3.41 8.71
CA ARG A 28 -3.06 2.55 7.69
C ARG A 28 -2.29 2.60 6.39
N THR A 29 -1.89 1.45 5.88
CA THR A 29 -1.31 1.31 4.55
C THR A 29 -2.24 0.48 3.69
N TRP A 30 -2.86 1.12 2.71
CA TRP A 30 -3.56 0.42 1.64
C TRP A 30 -2.60 0.20 0.46
N SER A 31 -2.67 -0.97 -0.15
CA SER A 31 -1.90 -1.30 -1.34
C SER A 31 -2.76 -2.12 -2.29
N GLY A 32 -2.84 -1.72 -3.56
CA GLY A 32 -3.59 -2.44 -4.57
C GLY A 32 -2.79 -2.61 -5.85
N GLY A 33 -2.83 -3.82 -6.41
CA GLY A 33 -2.28 -4.14 -7.72
C GLY A 33 -3.21 -5.08 -8.47
N ARG A 34 -2.75 -5.60 -9.62
CA ARG A 34 -3.53 -6.52 -10.46
C ARG A 34 -4.01 -7.77 -9.70
N ASP A 35 -3.10 -8.37 -8.92
CA ASP A 35 -3.32 -9.73 -8.39
C ASP A 35 -3.74 -9.73 -6.92
N ALA A 36 -3.54 -8.62 -6.22
CA ALA A 36 -3.84 -8.53 -4.80
C ALA A 36 -4.12 -7.10 -4.33
N HIS A 37 -5.00 -7.01 -3.35
CA HIS A 37 -5.23 -5.81 -2.55
C HIS A 37 -4.94 -6.12 -1.09
N SER A 38 -4.37 -5.16 -0.38
CA SER A 38 -4.11 -5.26 1.04
C SER A 38 -4.40 -3.96 1.78
N LEU A 39 -4.80 -4.12 3.03
CA LEU A 39 -4.84 -3.07 4.02
C LEU A 39 -4.08 -3.57 5.23
N VAL A 40 -3.11 -2.80 5.70
CA VAL A 40 -2.45 -3.01 6.98
C VAL A 40 -2.84 -1.85 7.87
N ALA A 41 -3.45 -2.13 9.02
CA ALA A 41 -3.78 -1.14 10.04
C ALA A 41 -3.01 -1.47 11.32
N VAL A 42 -2.30 -0.50 11.88
CA VAL A 42 -1.40 -0.69 13.03
C VAL A 42 -1.62 0.38 14.08
N ALA A 43 -1.54 0.01 15.35
CA ALA A 43 -1.55 0.99 16.44
C ALA A 43 -0.26 1.79 16.41
N PRO A 44 -0.25 3.13 16.56
CA PRO A 44 0.95 3.97 16.46
C PRO A 44 2.01 3.55 17.49
N PRO A 45 3.30 3.87 17.29
CA PRO A 45 4.30 3.58 18.30
C PRO A 45 3.95 4.35 19.58
N ARG A 46 4.14 3.73 20.75
CA ARG A 46 3.97 4.43 22.02
C ARG A 46 5.04 5.52 22.08
N ARG A 47 4.65 6.79 21.90
CA ARG A 47 5.58 7.91 22.01
C ARG A 47 6.11 7.97 23.44
N SER A 48 7.40 7.70 23.64
CA SER A 48 8.07 8.05 24.90
C SER A 48 8.12 9.57 25.01
N PRO A 49 7.81 10.17 26.17
CA PRO A 49 7.91 11.61 26.38
C PRO A 49 9.39 12.01 26.46
N GLY A 50 9.98 12.29 25.30
CA GLY A 50 11.36 12.76 25.16
C GLY A 50 11.53 13.47 23.81
N PRO A 51 12.56 14.32 23.64
CA PRO A 51 12.75 15.11 22.43
C PRO A 51 12.86 14.19 21.21
N VAL A 52 11.91 14.34 20.29
CA VAL A 52 11.74 13.49 19.11
C VAL A 52 12.85 13.82 18.11
N ARG A 53 13.95 13.05 18.15
CA ARG A 53 14.79 12.85 16.96
C ARG A 53 14.02 11.95 16.01
N GLY A 54 13.93 12.38 14.76
CA GLY A 54 13.05 11.84 13.72
C GLY A 54 12.92 10.32 13.77
N THR A 55 11.66 9.86 13.77
CA THR A 55 11.31 8.45 13.60
C THR A 55 11.99 7.92 12.35
N ALA A 56 13.03 7.11 12.56
CA ALA A 56 13.68 6.37 11.51
C ALA A 56 12.63 5.47 10.83
N VAL A 57 12.66 5.45 9.50
CA VAL A 57 11.97 4.44 8.70
C VAL A 57 12.41 3.06 9.22
N GLY A 58 11.48 2.31 9.82
CA GLY A 58 11.74 0.93 10.24
C GLY A 58 11.71 0.63 11.74
N GLU A 59 11.00 1.40 12.58
CA GLU A 59 10.71 0.91 13.94
C GLU A 59 10.03 -0.47 13.86
N PRO A 60 10.55 -1.49 14.58
CA PRO A 60 10.04 -2.85 14.48
C PRO A 60 8.58 -2.90 14.92
N MET A 61 7.72 -3.50 14.09
CA MET A 61 6.30 -3.77 14.39
C MET A 61 6.08 -4.71 15.59
N VAL A 62 7.16 -5.16 16.24
CA VAL A 62 7.16 -6.19 17.28
C VAL A 62 6.37 -5.67 18.50
N GLY A 63 5.31 -6.39 18.85
CA GLY A 63 4.48 -6.09 20.02
C GLY A 63 3.35 -5.09 19.79
N ARG A 64 3.19 -4.55 18.57
CA ARG A 64 2.09 -3.64 18.24
C ARG A 64 0.85 -4.42 17.77
N PRO A 65 -0.36 -4.03 18.20
CA PRO A 65 -1.59 -4.49 17.59
C PRO A 65 -1.64 -4.16 16.10
N VAL A 66 -1.91 -5.16 15.26
CA VAL A 66 -1.98 -5.03 13.80
C VAL A 66 -3.17 -5.81 13.28
N VAL A 67 -3.90 -5.23 12.32
CA VAL A 67 -4.83 -5.94 11.44
C VAL A 67 -4.31 -5.87 10.01
N THR A 68 -4.27 -7.02 9.33
CA THR A 68 -3.99 -7.10 7.89
C THR A 68 -5.18 -7.72 7.18
N VAL A 69 -5.76 -7.01 6.22
CA VAL A 69 -6.71 -7.57 5.26
C VAL A 69 -5.96 -7.81 3.95
N ARG A 70 -6.11 -8.99 3.36
CA ARG A 70 -5.56 -9.33 2.04
C ARG A 70 -6.61 -10.03 1.19
N LEU A 71 -6.75 -9.56 -0.04
CA LEU A 71 -7.54 -10.14 -1.12
C LEU A 71 -6.60 -10.54 -2.25
N GLY A 72 -6.80 -11.71 -2.88
CA GLY A 72 -6.12 -12.06 -4.12
C GLY A 72 -6.06 -13.56 -4.40
N THR A 73 -5.54 -13.91 -5.58
CA THR A 73 -5.29 -15.30 -5.98
C THR A 73 -4.15 -15.86 -5.11
N GLY A 74 -4.45 -16.83 -4.27
CA GLY A 74 -3.44 -17.47 -3.41
C GLY A 74 -2.86 -16.51 -2.38
N ALA A 75 -3.68 -15.98 -1.46
CA ALA A 75 -3.19 -15.28 -0.27
C ALA A 75 -2.19 -16.17 0.48
N GLU A 76 -0.90 -16.05 0.13
CA GLU A 76 0.18 -16.91 0.59
C GLU A 76 0.15 -17.05 2.09
N GLU A 77 0.24 -18.28 2.56
CA GLU A 77 0.34 -18.59 3.97
C GLU A 77 1.70 -18.05 4.47
N VAL A 78 1.65 -16.98 5.26
CA VAL A 78 2.83 -16.56 6.04
C VAL A 78 3.30 -17.79 6.82
N SER A 79 4.61 -17.93 7.03
CA SER A 79 5.29 -19.00 7.78
C SER A 79 4.91 -19.08 9.28
N ILE A 80 3.64 -18.86 9.60
CA ILE A 80 3.02 -19.01 10.90
C ILE A 80 2.59 -20.46 11.05
N ARG A 81 3.04 -21.11 12.13
CA ARG A 81 2.58 -22.44 12.50
C ARG A 81 1.18 -22.35 13.11
N TRP A 82 0.16 -22.62 12.30
CA TRP A 82 -1.24 -22.68 12.73
C TRP A 82 -1.53 -23.97 13.50
N ARG A 83 -2.28 -23.90 14.61
CA ARG A 83 -2.69 -25.09 15.38
C ARG A 83 -4.20 -25.30 15.37
N ALA A 84 -4.96 -24.25 15.64
CA ALA A 84 -6.41 -24.34 15.70
C ALA A 84 -7.03 -24.00 14.34
N ARG A 85 -8.04 -24.77 13.92
CA ARG A 85 -8.96 -24.43 12.83
C ARG A 85 -10.37 -24.55 13.36
N ARG A 86 -11.06 -23.42 13.52
CA ARG A 86 -12.47 -23.38 13.93
C ARG A 86 -13.33 -22.95 12.73
N PRO A 87 -14.39 -23.70 12.38
CA PRO A 87 -15.35 -23.25 11.39
C PRO A 87 -15.98 -21.91 11.80
N ALA A 88 -16.18 -21.04 10.83
CA ALA A 88 -16.83 -19.74 11.00
C ALA A 88 -17.68 -19.43 9.76
N ARG A 89 -18.39 -18.30 9.78
CA ARG A 89 -19.05 -17.74 8.60
C ARG A 89 -18.79 -16.25 8.48
N VAL A 90 -18.68 -15.78 7.25
CA VAL A 90 -18.58 -14.36 6.88
C VAL A 90 -19.58 -14.11 5.78
N HIS A 91 -20.55 -13.22 5.97
CA HIS A 91 -21.62 -12.98 4.98
C HIS A 91 -22.32 -14.26 4.49
N GLY A 92 -22.43 -15.26 5.38
CA GLY A 92 -22.99 -16.58 5.06
C GLY A 92 -22.05 -17.55 4.32
N LEU A 93 -20.86 -17.11 3.90
CA LEU A 93 -19.84 -17.94 3.27
C LEU A 93 -19.08 -18.78 4.31
N PRO A 94 -18.69 -20.03 3.98
CA PRO A 94 -17.81 -20.83 4.82
C PRO A 94 -16.48 -20.11 5.05
N ALA A 95 -16.09 -19.97 6.31
CA ALA A 95 -14.83 -19.39 6.72
C ALA A 95 -14.11 -20.31 7.71
N VAL A 96 -12.79 -20.12 7.83
CA VAL A 96 -11.96 -20.83 8.81
C VAL A 96 -11.21 -19.80 9.61
N LEU A 97 -11.44 -19.84 10.92
CA LEU A 97 -10.63 -19.12 11.88
C LEU A 97 -9.43 -19.98 12.28
N ARG A 98 -8.25 -19.37 12.33
CA ARG A 98 -6.98 -19.99 12.68
C ARG A 98 -6.29 -19.19 13.77
N SER A 99 -5.57 -19.89 14.64
CA SER A 99 -4.72 -19.26 15.65
C SER A 99 -3.33 -19.88 15.63
N SER A 100 -2.30 -19.06 15.82
CA SER A 100 -0.92 -19.51 15.93
C SER A 100 -0.68 -20.30 17.22
N ALA A 101 0.35 -21.13 17.21
CA ALA A 101 0.73 -21.95 18.36
C ALA A 101 0.99 -21.16 19.65
N ASP A 102 1.51 -19.94 19.52
CA ASP A 102 1.85 -19.02 20.62
C ASP A 102 0.70 -18.06 20.99
N GLY A 103 -0.46 -18.18 20.34
CA GLY A 103 -1.63 -17.32 20.57
C GLY A 103 -1.46 -15.86 20.14
N ARG A 104 -0.34 -15.49 19.50
CA ARG A 104 -0.05 -14.10 19.11
C ARG A 104 -0.74 -13.66 17.83
N HIS A 105 -1.09 -14.62 16.96
CA HIS A 105 -1.70 -14.37 15.68
C HIS A 105 -3.02 -15.13 15.57
N SER A 106 -4.05 -14.45 15.06
CA SER A 106 -5.28 -15.07 14.59
C SER A 106 -5.53 -14.67 13.14
N ALA A 107 -6.10 -15.56 12.35
CA ALA A 107 -6.49 -15.28 10.97
C ALA A 107 -7.86 -15.86 10.65
N LEU A 108 -8.72 -15.08 10.01
CA LEU A 108 -9.97 -15.50 9.43
C LEU A 108 -9.81 -15.54 7.91
N CYS A 109 -9.97 -16.73 7.34
CA CYS A 109 -9.80 -16.99 5.92
C CYS A 109 -11.10 -17.51 5.32
N TRP A 110 -11.47 -16.99 4.16
CA TRP A 110 -12.56 -17.54 3.35
C TRP A 110 -12.30 -17.30 1.87
N GLU A 111 -13.06 -17.98 1.04
CA GLU A 111 -13.08 -17.76 -0.40
C GLU A 111 -14.28 -16.87 -0.72
N HIS A 112 -14.03 -15.66 -1.21
CA HIS A 112 -15.12 -14.73 -1.51
C HIS A 112 -15.91 -15.19 -2.75
N VAL A 113 -15.14 -15.61 -3.76
CA VAL A 113 -15.60 -16.27 -4.99
C VAL A 113 -14.56 -17.32 -5.37
N PRO A 114 -14.91 -18.33 -6.19
CA PRO A 114 -13.97 -19.36 -6.62
C PRO A 114 -12.64 -18.79 -7.13
N GLY A 115 -11.50 -19.22 -6.56
CA GLY A 115 -10.15 -18.78 -6.88
C GLY A 115 -9.69 -17.49 -6.18
N VAL A 116 -10.56 -16.79 -5.46
CA VAL A 116 -10.26 -15.50 -4.82
C VAL A 116 -10.39 -15.60 -3.31
N GLY A 117 -9.24 -15.74 -2.66
CA GLY A 117 -9.13 -15.83 -1.21
C GLY A 117 -9.14 -14.46 -0.53
N VAL A 118 -9.79 -14.39 0.62
CA VAL A 118 -9.69 -13.27 1.56
C VAL A 118 -9.11 -13.78 2.86
N ARG A 119 -8.18 -13.00 3.42
CA ARG A 119 -7.63 -13.22 4.75
C ARG A 119 -7.71 -11.92 5.54
N VAL A 120 -8.29 -11.98 6.73
CA VAL A 120 -8.13 -10.97 7.77
C VAL A 120 -7.25 -11.57 8.85
N MET A 121 -6.13 -10.95 9.16
CA MET A 121 -5.17 -11.41 10.17
C MET A 121 -5.03 -10.35 11.24
N ALA A 122 -4.94 -10.79 12.49
CA ALA A 122 -4.75 -9.96 13.67
C ALA A 122 -3.50 -10.44 14.41
N THR A 123 -2.64 -9.51 14.79
CA THR A 123 -1.46 -9.77 15.61
C THR A 123 -1.54 -8.92 16.87
N GLY A 124 -1.32 -9.52 18.04
CA GLY A 124 -1.27 -8.78 19.32
C GLY A 124 -2.58 -8.07 19.71
N LEU A 125 -3.72 -8.51 19.17
CA LEU A 125 -5.04 -7.94 19.48
C LEU A 125 -5.77 -8.77 20.54
N PRO A 126 -6.33 -8.14 21.58
CA PRO A 126 -7.23 -8.82 22.50
C PRO A 126 -8.52 -9.22 21.78
N ALA A 127 -9.10 -10.36 22.16
CA ALA A 127 -10.32 -10.90 21.55
C ALA A 127 -10.27 -10.93 20.01
N ALA A 128 -9.10 -11.31 19.45
CA ALA A 128 -8.82 -11.26 18.02
C ALA A 128 -9.92 -11.90 17.17
N ASP A 129 -10.49 -13.03 17.59
CA ASP A 129 -11.58 -13.73 16.88
C ASP A 129 -12.79 -12.84 16.60
N VAL A 130 -13.24 -12.09 17.61
CA VAL A 130 -14.40 -11.20 17.51
C VAL A 130 -14.06 -10.00 16.62
N ALA A 131 -12.86 -9.46 16.78
CA ALA A 131 -12.37 -8.35 15.96
C ALA A 131 -12.26 -8.75 14.49
N LEU A 132 -11.71 -9.93 14.18
CA LEU A 132 -11.57 -10.45 12.83
C LEU A 132 -12.91 -10.63 12.13
N LEU A 133 -13.91 -11.19 12.82
CA LEU A 133 -15.26 -11.31 12.30
C LEU A 133 -15.87 -9.94 12.02
N ARG A 134 -15.74 -8.98 12.94
CA ARG A 134 -16.29 -7.63 12.75
C ARG A 134 -15.61 -6.86 11.61
N VAL A 135 -14.29 -7.01 11.44
CA VAL A 135 -13.57 -6.46 10.27
C VAL A 135 -14.08 -7.11 8.99
N ALA A 136 -14.25 -8.43 8.97
CA ALA A 136 -14.74 -9.17 7.79
C ALA A 136 -16.18 -8.78 7.41
N GLU A 137 -17.06 -8.62 8.40
CA GLU A 137 -18.43 -8.12 8.20
C GLU A 137 -18.45 -6.66 7.72
N GLY A 138 -17.45 -5.87 8.11
CA GLY A 138 -17.26 -4.48 7.66
C GLY A 138 -16.58 -4.33 6.30
N LEU A 139 -16.21 -5.42 5.61
CA LEU A 139 -15.63 -5.33 4.27
C LEU A 139 -16.71 -4.99 3.25
N VAL A 140 -16.46 -3.92 2.50
CA VAL A 140 -17.33 -3.45 1.43
C VAL A 140 -16.54 -3.43 0.13
N TRP A 141 -16.98 -4.22 -0.85
CA TRP A 141 -16.41 -4.20 -2.20
C TRP A 141 -16.86 -2.96 -2.95
N THR A 142 -15.95 -2.32 -3.67
CA THR A 142 -16.25 -1.10 -4.43
C THR A 142 -15.61 -1.12 -5.80
N ASP A 143 -16.37 -0.63 -6.78
CA ASP A 143 -15.95 -0.33 -8.15
C ASP A 143 -15.40 1.11 -8.27
N GLU A 144 -15.44 1.89 -7.18
CA GLU A 144 -14.93 3.26 -7.19
C GLU A 144 -13.41 3.27 -7.40
N PRO A 145 -12.90 4.07 -8.36
CA PRO A 145 -11.48 4.25 -8.55
C PRO A 145 -10.81 4.73 -7.28
N VAL A 146 -9.59 4.26 -7.05
CA VAL A 146 -8.72 4.79 -6.00
C VAL A 146 -8.45 6.26 -6.31
N ARG A 147 -8.60 7.12 -5.31
CA ARG A 147 -8.30 8.55 -5.42
C ARG A 147 -6.99 8.86 -4.71
N VAL A 148 -6.25 9.83 -5.24
CA VAL A 148 -4.91 10.22 -4.76
C VAL A 148 -4.71 11.75 -4.77
N PRO A 149 -3.86 12.30 -3.89
CA PRO A 149 -3.63 13.74 -3.76
C PRO A 149 -2.70 14.31 -4.86
N LEU A 150 -2.48 13.58 -5.94
CA LEU A 150 -1.51 13.92 -6.99
C LEU A 150 -2.17 13.92 -8.36
N ARG A 151 -1.70 14.80 -9.24
CA ARG A 151 -2.11 14.81 -10.65
C ARG A 151 -1.51 13.60 -11.37
N PRO A 152 -2.21 13.02 -12.35
CA PRO A 152 -1.69 11.87 -13.10
C PRO A 152 -0.25 12.08 -13.56
N VAL A 153 0.62 11.15 -13.18
CA VAL A 153 2.03 11.16 -13.58
C VAL A 153 2.20 10.13 -14.70
N PRO A 154 2.71 10.51 -15.88
CA PRO A 154 2.97 9.55 -16.93
C PRO A 154 3.98 8.51 -16.45
N PRO A 155 3.78 7.22 -16.76
CA PRO A 155 4.74 6.19 -16.40
C PRO A 155 6.09 6.44 -17.10
N PRO A 156 7.22 6.15 -16.44
CA PRO A 156 8.53 6.25 -17.10
C PRO A 156 8.65 5.20 -18.20
N LEU A 157 9.03 5.58 -19.42
CA LEU A 157 9.23 4.66 -20.57
C LEU A 157 8.04 3.71 -20.82
N ASP A 158 6.81 4.19 -20.64
CA ASP A 158 5.59 3.37 -20.72
C ASP A 158 5.59 2.17 -19.76
N ALA A 159 6.39 2.23 -18.68
CA ALA A 159 6.49 1.17 -17.69
C ALA A 159 5.13 0.96 -17.01
N PRO A 160 4.51 -0.20 -17.20
CA PRO A 160 3.19 -0.48 -16.66
C PRO A 160 3.17 -0.42 -15.13
N LEU A 161 2.06 0.12 -14.62
CA LEU A 161 1.78 0.22 -13.20
C LEU A 161 1.70 -1.20 -12.61
N HIS A 162 2.49 -1.47 -11.59
CA HIS A 162 2.49 -2.74 -10.88
C HIS A 162 1.58 -2.69 -9.64
N ARG A 163 1.69 -1.60 -8.87
CA ARG A 163 1.02 -1.44 -7.58
C ARG A 163 0.84 0.02 -7.23
N THR A 164 -0.26 0.36 -6.56
CA THR A 164 -0.48 1.65 -5.90
C THR A 164 -0.42 1.44 -4.39
N LEU A 165 0.24 2.34 -3.68
CA LEU A 165 0.35 2.34 -2.22
C LEU A 165 -0.12 3.69 -1.68
N ILE A 166 -0.99 3.66 -0.67
CA ILE A 166 -1.45 4.84 0.08
C ILE A 166 -1.22 4.56 1.55
N GLU A 167 -0.35 5.34 2.16
CA GLU A 167 -0.05 5.30 3.59
C GLU A 167 -0.70 6.50 4.28
N ARG A 168 -1.36 6.23 5.41
CA ARG A 168 -1.91 7.20 6.34
C ARG A 168 -1.25 7.02 7.69
N ARG A 169 -0.90 8.13 8.33
CA ARG A 169 -0.37 8.19 9.68
C ARG A 169 -1.12 9.25 10.46
N ASP A 170 -1.47 8.95 11.71
CA ASP A 170 -2.19 9.88 12.58
C ASP A 170 -3.45 10.49 11.90
N GLY A 171 -4.20 9.68 11.15
CA GLY A 171 -5.43 10.08 10.45
C GLY A 171 -5.23 10.85 9.13
N ARG A 172 -4.02 11.31 8.83
CA ARG A 172 -3.68 12.04 7.60
C ARG A 172 -2.99 11.13 6.60
N TRP A 173 -3.10 11.41 5.31
CA TRP A 173 -2.24 10.74 4.34
C TRP A 173 -0.79 11.17 4.56
N HIS A 174 0.14 10.23 4.43
CA HIS A 174 1.56 10.44 4.64
C HIS A 174 2.37 10.18 3.37
N ARG A 175 2.02 9.14 2.61
CA ARG A 175 2.74 8.76 1.40
C ARG A 175 1.80 8.15 0.38
N VAL A 176 1.98 8.50 -0.89
CA VAL A 176 1.25 7.87 -2.00
C VAL A 176 2.25 7.57 -3.11
N LEU A 177 2.36 6.29 -3.49
CA LEU A 177 3.32 5.81 -4.49
C LEU A 177 2.66 4.92 -5.54
N PHE A 178 3.20 5.01 -6.74
CA PHE A 178 2.96 4.10 -7.85
C PHE A 178 4.24 3.32 -8.10
N SER A 179 4.19 2.02 -7.87
CA SER A 179 5.26 1.09 -8.21
C SER A 179 5.13 0.69 -9.68
N HIS A 180 6.23 0.79 -10.42
CA HIS A 180 6.30 0.39 -11.83
C HIS A 180 7.31 -0.72 -12.03
N ARG A 181 7.03 -1.56 -13.05
CA ARG A 181 7.98 -2.57 -13.53
C ARG A 181 8.46 -2.18 -14.90
N VAL A 182 9.77 -2.07 -15.05
CA VAL A 182 10.39 -1.77 -16.34
C VAL A 182 10.20 -2.98 -17.26
N PRO A 183 9.86 -2.77 -18.55
CA PRO A 183 9.77 -3.86 -19.51
C PRO A 183 10.97 -4.82 -19.48
N GLY A 184 10.70 -6.12 -19.52
CA GLY A 184 11.72 -7.17 -19.46
C GLY A 184 12.31 -7.44 -18.06
N SER A 185 11.79 -6.83 -17.00
CA SER A 185 12.19 -7.15 -15.63
C SER A 185 11.72 -8.55 -15.23
N ALA A 186 12.65 -9.41 -14.79
CA ALA A 186 12.36 -10.77 -14.32
C ALA A 186 11.95 -10.82 -12.83
N LEU A 187 12.09 -9.71 -12.10
CA LEU A 187 11.84 -9.68 -10.67
C LEU A 187 10.34 -9.76 -10.35
N PRO A 188 9.96 -10.40 -9.25
CA PRO A 188 8.57 -10.43 -8.81
C PRO A 188 8.10 -9.10 -8.21
N TYR A 189 9.02 -8.16 -7.96
CA TYR A 189 8.77 -6.86 -7.34
C TYR A 189 9.01 -5.70 -8.33
N GLU A 190 8.75 -4.48 -7.89
CA GLU A 190 8.95 -3.27 -8.71
C GLU A 190 10.41 -2.90 -8.97
N ASP A 191 10.65 -2.18 -10.06
CA ASP A 191 11.96 -1.61 -10.39
C ASP A 191 12.10 -0.17 -9.88
N LEU A 192 10.99 0.56 -9.82
CA LEU A 192 10.94 1.93 -9.33
C LEU A 192 9.57 2.28 -8.75
N THR A 193 9.53 3.32 -7.94
CA THR A 193 8.29 3.94 -7.47
C THR A 193 8.29 5.44 -7.77
N VAL A 194 7.10 6.01 -8.00
CA VAL A 194 6.90 7.43 -8.27
C VAL A 194 5.73 7.93 -7.42
N GLY A 195 5.85 9.10 -6.80
CA GLY A 195 4.73 9.65 -6.03
C GLY A 195 5.12 10.82 -5.13
N VAL A 196 4.45 10.91 -3.99
CA VAL A 196 4.61 11.97 -3.01
C VAL A 196 4.73 11.43 -1.59
N VAL A 197 5.49 12.12 -0.77
CA VAL A 197 5.70 11.81 0.64
C VAL A 197 5.68 13.11 1.44
N ARG A 198 5.07 13.08 2.62
CA ARG A 198 5.29 14.14 3.61
C ARG A 198 6.71 14.01 4.15
N ASP A 199 7.54 14.99 3.83
CA ASP A 199 8.95 15.04 4.23
C ASP A 199 9.09 16.18 5.23
N ASP A 200 8.95 15.84 6.51
CA ASP A 200 9.16 16.77 7.64
C ASP A 200 10.66 16.94 7.98
N GLY A 201 11.57 16.32 7.22
CA GLY A 201 12.99 16.32 7.51
C GLY A 201 13.67 17.64 7.12
N PRO A 202 14.50 18.25 8.00
CA PRO A 202 15.25 19.44 7.66
C PRO A 202 16.13 19.19 6.42
N PRO A 203 16.37 20.19 5.56
CA PRO A 203 17.34 20.09 4.46
C PRO A 203 18.69 19.60 4.99
N GLY A 204 19.11 18.42 4.53
CA GLY A 204 20.45 17.91 4.77
C GLY A 204 21.49 18.69 3.97
N ALA A 205 22.78 18.46 4.26
CA ALA A 205 23.89 19.13 3.58
C ALA A 205 23.96 18.82 2.08
N ASP A 206 23.52 17.62 1.67
CA ASP A 206 23.55 17.17 0.27
C ASP A 206 22.25 17.54 -0.47
N THR A 207 22.08 18.85 -0.69
CA THR A 207 20.96 19.39 -1.47
C THR A 207 21.44 19.99 -2.78
N THR A 208 20.63 19.82 -3.83
CA THR A 208 20.80 20.46 -5.14
C THR A 208 19.52 21.21 -5.52
N THR A 209 19.46 21.81 -6.70
CA THR A 209 18.27 22.47 -7.22
C THR A 209 17.85 21.87 -8.56
N VAL A 210 16.57 21.52 -8.69
CA VAL A 210 15.99 20.96 -9.92
C VAL A 210 14.69 21.72 -10.22
N ALA A 211 14.59 22.31 -11.41
CA ALA A 211 13.48 23.16 -11.80
C ALA A 211 13.14 24.24 -10.75
N GLY A 212 14.16 24.88 -10.19
CA GLY A 212 14.03 25.93 -9.17
C GLY A 212 13.61 25.45 -7.77
N ARG A 213 13.58 24.14 -7.52
CA ARG A 213 13.17 23.56 -6.23
C ARG A 213 14.30 22.77 -5.59
N VAL A 214 14.37 22.83 -4.26
CA VAL A 214 15.35 22.07 -3.47
C VAL A 214 15.14 20.59 -3.72
N ALA A 215 16.22 19.89 -4.02
CA ALA A 215 16.22 18.48 -4.33
C ALA A 215 17.29 17.73 -3.53
N ARG A 216 17.05 16.43 -3.31
CA ARG A 216 17.98 15.50 -2.68
C ARG A 216 18.04 14.23 -3.54
N ALA A 217 19.24 13.70 -3.73
CA ALA A 217 19.44 12.52 -4.57
C ALA A 217 20.22 11.46 -3.79
N ALA A 218 19.85 10.20 -4.01
CA ALA A 218 20.70 9.08 -3.65
C ALA A 218 21.92 9.03 -4.62
N SER A 219 23.07 8.56 -4.13
CA SER A 219 24.27 8.36 -4.96
C SER A 219 24.21 7.10 -5.84
N GLY A 220 23.15 6.31 -5.74
CA GLY A 220 22.93 5.08 -6.49
C GLY A 220 21.45 4.67 -6.44
N LEU A 221 21.15 3.44 -6.01
CA LEU A 221 19.78 3.07 -5.69
C LEU A 221 19.27 3.86 -4.49
N GLY A 222 17.98 4.19 -4.48
CA GLY A 222 17.37 4.95 -3.40
C GLY A 222 16.41 6.03 -3.88
N ALA A 223 16.12 6.95 -2.97
CA ALA A 223 15.13 8.00 -3.16
C ALA A 223 15.74 9.27 -3.75
N PHE A 224 15.07 9.79 -4.77
CA PHE A 224 15.31 11.08 -5.43
C PHE A 224 14.11 11.95 -5.14
N ARG A 225 14.32 13.04 -4.42
CA ARG A 225 13.25 13.90 -3.89
C ARG A 225 13.38 15.31 -4.40
N VAL A 226 12.24 15.92 -4.72
CA VAL A 226 12.14 17.33 -5.07
C VAL A 226 11.07 17.96 -4.19
N GLY A 227 11.48 18.93 -3.37
CA GLY A 227 10.61 19.66 -2.46
C GLY A 227 9.65 20.59 -3.19
N GLY A 228 8.74 21.20 -2.43
CA GLY A 228 7.81 22.20 -2.96
C GLY A 228 6.74 21.60 -3.88
N ALA A 229 6.29 20.37 -3.61
CA ALA A 229 5.04 19.87 -4.17
C ALA A 229 3.81 20.44 -3.42
N GLY A 230 4.02 20.87 -2.17
CA GLY A 230 3.09 21.48 -1.21
C GLY A 230 3.81 21.73 0.12
N TRP A 231 3.15 22.35 1.11
CA TRP A 231 3.74 22.65 2.43
C TRP A 231 4.12 21.34 3.15
N GLY A 232 5.43 21.08 3.33
CA GLY A 232 5.92 19.85 3.97
C GLY A 232 5.82 18.57 3.11
N VAL A 233 5.59 18.71 1.79
CA VAL A 233 5.49 17.57 0.86
C VAL A 233 6.60 17.60 -0.18
N ALA A 234 7.26 16.46 -0.34
CA ALA A 234 8.21 16.20 -1.41
C ALA A 234 7.61 15.26 -2.45
N ALA A 235 7.89 15.54 -3.72
CA ALA A 235 7.79 14.54 -4.77
C ALA A 235 8.95 13.54 -4.61
N GLU A 236 8.68 12.26 -4.81
CA GLU A 236 9.64 11.18 -4.63
C GLU A 236 9.61 10.23 -5.82
N VAL A 237 10.81 9.92 -6.32
CA VAL A 237 11.07 8.77 -7.20
C VAL A 237 12.06 7.87 -6.48
N VAL A 238 11.76 6.59 -6.34
CA VAL A 238 12.69 5.61 -5.76
C VAL A 238 13.11 4.63 -6.81
N ALA A 239 14.41 4.52 -7.08
CA ALA A 239 14.95 3.42 -7.87
C ALA A 239 15.25 2.24 -6.95
N VAL A 240 14.50 1.15 -7.13
CA VAL A 240 14.64 -0.09 -6.35
C VAL A 240 15.69 -1.02 -6.98
N THR A 241 15.87 -0.94 -8.30
CA THR A 241 16.82 -1.74 -9.06
C THR A 241 17.67 -0.86 -9.98
N PHE A 242 18.86 -1.34 -10.35
CA PHE A 242 19.72 -0.61 -11.30
C PHE A 242 19.07 -0.50 -12.68
N ARG A 243 18.23 -1.47 -13.05
CA ARG A 243 17.40 -1.38 -14.26
C ARG A 243 16.40 -0.23 -14.16
N GLY A 244 15.73 -0.08 -13.01
CA GLY A 244 14.85 1.05 -12.74
C GLY A 244 15.58 2.38 -12.85
N LEU A 245 16.78 2.48 -12.25
CA LEU A 245 17.59 3.69 -12.35
C LEU A 245 18.04 3.99 -13.78
N ALA A 246 18.51 2.99 -14.53
CA ALA A 246 18.91 3.15 -15.91
C ALA A 246 17.74 3.55 -16.82
N ALA A 247 16.55 2.98 -16.58
CA ALA A 247 15.31 3.36 -17.27
C ALA A 247 14.90 4.82 -17.03
N LEU A 248 15.29 5.39 -15.89
CA LEU A 248 15.10 6.81 -15.60
C LEU A 248 16.16 7.70 -16.26
N GLY A 249 17.21 7.14 -16.88
CA GLY A 249 18.36 7.92 -17.37
C GLY A 249 19.36 8.29 -16.26
N GLY A 250 19.38 7.53 -15.15
CA GLY A 250 20.24 7.79 -14.00
C GLY A 250 19.64 8.79 -12.99
N PRO A 251 20.45 9.27 -12.03
CA PRO A 251 20.03 10.20 -10.98
C PRO A 251 19.34 11.47 -11.49
N ASP A 252 19.87 12.08 -12.55
CA ASP A 252 19.34 13.33 -13.09
C ASP A 252 17.94 13.16 -13.67
N GLY A 253 17.70 12.06 -14.39
CA GLY A 253 16.37 11.77 -14.91
C GLY A 253 15.38 11.33 -13.84
N ALA A 254 15.84 10.66 -12.77
CA ALA A 254 15.02 10.39 -11.59
C ALA A 254 14.58 11.70 -10.89
N LEU A 255 15.49 12.66 -10.74
CA LEU A 255 15.20 13.99 -10.23
C LEU A 255 14.29 14.80 -11.14
N ALA A 256 14.48 14.72 -12.46
CA ALA A 256 13.61 15.38 -13.43
C ALA A 256 12.17 14.83 -13.35
N LEU A 257 12.01 13.52 -13.21
CA LEU A 257 10.70 12.89 -13.03
C LEU A 257 10.06 13.30 -11.69
N ALA A 258 10.80 13.26 -10.58
CA ALA A 258 10.32 13.78 -9.31
C ALA A 258 9.92 15.26 -9.44
N ALA A 259 10.68 16.03 -10.22
CA ALA A 259 10.37 17.41 -10.52
C ALA A 259 9.15 17.60 -11.44
N ALA A 260 8.58 16.56 -12.03
CA ALA A 260 7.34 16.60 -12.81
C ALA A 260 6.10 16.26 -11.97
N VAL A 261 6.26 15.54 -10.85
CA VAL A 261 5.14 15.18 -9.97
C VAL A 261 4.54 16.44 -9.33
N ARG A 262 3.21 16.55 -9.35
CA ARG A 262 2.45 17.67 -8.79
C ARG A 262 1.30 17.16 -7.93
N LEU A 263 1.03 17.87 -6.84
CA LEU A 263 -0.19 17.68 -6.07
C LEU A 263 -1.40 18.25 -6.82
N VAL A 264 -2.59 17.79 -6.44
CA VAL A 264 -3.83 18.53 -6.70
C VAL A 264 -3.89 19.77 -5.80
N ASP A 265 -4.70 20.76 -6.17
CA ASP A 265 -4.69 22.07 -5.50
C ASP A 265 -5.10 21.96 -4.01
N ASP A 266 -6.16 21.19 -3.72
CA ASP A 266 -6.57 20.82 -2.36
C ASP A 266 -6.21 19.37 -2.05
N HIS A 267 -4.92 19.11 -1.84
CA HIS A 267 -4.41 17.77 -1.54
C HIS A 267 -4.76 17.28 -0.14
N GLU A 268 -5.25 18.14 0.75
CA GLU A 268 -5.69 17.77 2.09
C GLU A 268 -7.15 17.28 2.10
N ASP A 269 -8.00 17.80 1.20
CA ASP A 269 -9.36 17.32 1.02
C ASP A 269 -9.46 16.14 0.03
N GLU A 270 -9.81 14.95 0.54
CA GLU A 270 -10.05 13.75 -0.26
C GLU A 270 -11.14 13.89 -1.32
N SER A 271 -12.04 14.88 -1.18
CA SER A 271 -13.08 15.15 -2.17
C SER A 271 -12.50 15.64 -3.50
N GLY A 272 -11.39 16.40 -3.45
CA GLY A 272 -10.70 16.98 -4.61
C GLY A 272 -9.63 16.09 -5.23
N TRP A 273 -9.44 14.88 -4.72
CA TRP A 273 -8.40 13.98 -5.17
C TRP A 273 -8.64 13.42 -6.57
N SER A 274 -7.55 13.24 -7.32
CA SER A 274 -7.61 12.69 -8.68
C SER A 274 -7.87 11.18 -8.64
N SER A 275 -8.73 10.69 -9.53
CA SER A 275 -8.90 9.26 -9.74
C SER A 275 -7.70 8.67 -10.46
N VAL A 276 -7.16 7.59 -9.93
CA VAL A 276 -6.20 6.73 -10.63
C VAL A 276 -7.01 5.84 -11.56
N ARG A 277 -6.93 6.10 -12.88
CA ARG A 277 -7.40 5.10 -13.85
C ARG A 277 -6.53 3.86 -13.64
N GLY A 278 -7.19 2.72 -13.40
CA GLY A 278 -6.58 1.52 -12.86
C GLY A 278 -5.35 1.02 -13.62
N VAL A 279 -4.61 0.13 -12.97
CA VAL A 279 -3.50 -0.64 -13.55
C VAL A 279 -3.87 -1.06 -14.97
N GLN A 280 -3.18 -0.51 -15.99
CA GLN A 280 -3.35 -1.04 -17.34
C GLN A 280 -3.01 -2.52 -17.31
N PRO A 281 -3.84 -3.39 -17.93
CA PRO A 281 -3.54 -4.81 -17.96
C PRO A 281 -2.19 -5.01 -18.65
N PHE A 282 -1.20 -5.52 -17.92
CA PHE A 282 -0.10 -6.21 -18.56
C PHE A 282 -0.69 -7.31 -19.44
N PRO A 283 -0.15 -7.55 -20.65
CA PRO A 283 -0.54 -8.72 -21.42
C PRO A 283 -0.48 -9.97 -20.52
N PRO A 284 -1.43 -10.91 -20.66
CA PRO A 284 -1.43 -12.13 -19.87
C PRO A 284 -0.05 -12.80 -19.95
N ARG A 285 0.42 -13.37 -18.84
CA ARG A 285 1.59 -14.23 -18.85
C ARG A 285 1.34 -15.36 -19.85
N THR A 286 1.90 -15.27 -21.04
CA THR A 286 2.15 -16.46 -21.86
C THR A 286 3.28 -17.19 -21.16
N HIS A 287 2.93 -18.15 -20.30
CA HIS A 287 3.89 -19.13 -19.85
C HIS A 287 4.27 -19.98 -21.07
N PRO A 288 5.57 -20.19 -21.36
CA PRO A 288 6.00 -21.29 -22.23
C PRO A 288 5.72 -22.65 -21.58
#